data_AF-A0A455SSD7-F1
#
_entry.id   AF-A0A455SSD7-F1
#
_cell.length_a   1.000
_cell.length_b   1.000
_cell.length_c   1.000
_cell.angle_alpha   90.00
_cell.angle_beta   90.00
_cell.angle_gamma   90.00
#
_symmetry.space_group_name_H-M   'P 1'
#
loop_
_entity.id
_entity.type
_entity.pdbx_description
1 polymer ?
#
loop_
_entity_poly.entity_id
_entity_poly.type
_entity_poly.pdbx_seq_one_letter_code
_entity_poly.pdbx_strand_id
1 'polypeptide(L)'
;MARRSYTQPARRSVASIVQFHRWKSLLIIVPLIVLLIPTYRYLVDGFNFAVHAGSNVFPALSNFFYVMGDPKKDDTAETKPRPPFPYPAVLPVAGTITYTVAEGDSCNSVLTYQMNMNQAGTIFSDSKPETVAILNKAIGQDCHKLQPGMKLRLAPQYPLVALGGVVKKVELAATPQEKAVPTPTPLITIPKGATASDDEEEKKPDCAEGCKLTVQVGKQSQDTVTVFVYSSLTVEEGAWVWVQGQFVRQTVKNFPNYPYAQPGVTARNYLLQACYFQVDDQLDPDVRRCRSLEPNTIEDDGGSWLLAVGGAGGLNHWKYPVKVPDNTPVLLWLSSTDDGKLEYKPGNPIYRYEDNGQYVPFK
;
A
#
# COMPACT_ATOMS: atom_id res chain seq x y z
N MET A 1 47.10 -73.25 3.73
CA MET A 1 46.54 -72.27 4.69
C MET A 1 46.57 -70.90 4.02
N ALA A 2 45.57 -70.02 4.00
CA ALA A 2 44.14 -70.06 4.30
C ALA A 2 43.50 -68.86 3.55
N ARG A 3 42.24 -69.05 3.13
CA ARG A 3 41.18 -68.12 2.65
C ARG A 3 41.44 -66.61 2.84
N ARG A 4 40.98 -65.69 1.95
CA ARG A 4 39.54 -65.46 1.65
C ARG A 4 39.38 -64.43 0.51
N SER A 5 38.52 -64.75 -0.46
CA SER A 5 37.88 -63.79 -1.36
C SER A 5 37.01 -62.80 -0.55
N TYR A 6 36.95 -61.53 -0.98
CA TYR A 6 35.83 -60.66 -0.63
C TYR A 6 35.32 -59.90 -1.86
N THR A 7 34.13 -60.33 -2.25
CA THR A 7 33.15 -59.71 -3.13
C THR A 7 32.68 -58.35 -2.60
N GLN A 8 32.26 -57.49 -3.54
CA GLN A 8 31.53 -56.25 -3.27
C GLN A 8 30.39 -56.44 -2.24
N PRO A 9 30.17 -55.51 -1.30
CA PRO A 9 28.91 -55.39 -0.62
C PRO A 9 28.02 -54.33 -1.27
N ALA A 10 26.87 -54.83 -1.68
CA ALA A 10 25.65 -54.17 -2.13
C ALA A 10 25.34 -52.80 -1.49
N ARG A 11 25.12 -51.79 -2.33
CA ARG A 11 24.18 -50.69 -2.03
C ARG A 11 22.77 -51.29 -1.91
N ARG A 12 22.37 -51.70 -0.71
CA ARG A 12 20.97 -51.99 -0.39
C ARG A 12 20.37 -50.85 0.43
N SER A 13 19.40 -50.20 -0.19
CA SER A 13 18.13 -49.72 0.39
C SER A 13 18.15 -48.63 1.47
N VAL A 14 18.38 -47.37 1.08
CA VAL A 14 17.78 -46.20 1.78
C VAL A 14 16.33 -45.99 1.28
N ALA A 15 16.05 -46.34 0.02
CA ALA A 15 14.71 -46.23 -0.57
C ALA A 15 13.66 -47.13 0.13
N SER A 16 14.03 -48.29 0.65
CA SER A 16 13.07 -49.19 1.32
C SER A 16 12.67 -48.73 2.71
N ILE A 17 13.50 -47.94 3.40
CA ILE A 17 13.18 -47.45 4.77
C ILE A 17 12.17 -46.30 4.70
N VAL A 18 12.27 -45.43 3.68
CA VAL A 18 11.32 -44.32 3.48
C VAL A 18 9.96 -44.80 2.99
N GLN A 19 9.90 -45.89 2.20
CA GLN A 19 8.65 -46.40 1.68
C GLN A 19 7.86 -47.25 2.70
N PHE A 20 8.54 -47.91 3.64
CA PHE A 20 7.89 -48.72 4.69
C PHE A 20 7.21 -47.87 5.78
N HIS A 21 7.65 -46.61 5.96
CA HIS A 21 7.15 -45.71 7.01
C HIS A 21 5.88 -44.93 6.61
N ARG A 22 5.60 -44.77 5.30
CA ARG A 22 4.43 -44.03 4.79
C ARG A 22 3.10 -44.78 4.92
N TRP A 23 3.11 -46.10 4.87
CA TRP A 23 1.85 -46.87 4.92
C TRP A 23 1.38 -47.17 6.34
N LYS A 24 2.32 -47.34 7.29
CA LYS A 24 1.98 -47.49 8.71
C LYS A 24 1.40 -46.21 9.32
N SER A 25 1.82 -45.04 8.85
CA SER A 25 1.25 -43.74 9.26
C SER A 25 -0.17 -43.54 8.71
N LEU A 26 -0.43 -43.95 7.46
CA LEU A 26 -1.79 -43.98 6.88
C LEU A 26 -2.73 -44.91 7.65
N LEU A 27 -2.25 -46.08 8.10
CA LEU A 27 -3.04 -47.02 8.92
C LEU A 27 -3.45 -46.46 10.30
N ILE A 28 -2.76 -45.44 10.81
CA ILE A 28 -3.10 -44.79 12.09
C ILE A 28 -3.95 -43.54 11.86
N ILE A 29 -3.66 -42.76 10.81
CA ILE A 29 -4.37 -41.51 10.51
C ILE A 29 -5.81 -41.77 10.04
N VAL A 30 -6.05 -42.79 9.21
CA VAL A 30 -7.39 -43.09 8.70
C VAL A 30 -8.39 -43.46 9.81
N PRO A 31 -8.11 -44.38 10.76
CA PRO A 31 -9.03 -44.64 11.86
C PRO A 31 -9.18 -43.44 12.81
N LEU A 32 -8.15 -42.60 12.97
CA LEU A 32 -8.25 -41.36 13.75
C LEU A 32 -9.22 -40.36 13.11
N ILE A 33 -9.17 -40.18 11.79
CA ILE A 33 -10.11 -39.31 11.05
C ILE A 33 -11.53 -39.90 11.09
N VAL A 34 -11.68 -41.22 10.92
CA VAL A 34 -12.98 -41.91 10.97
C VAL A 34 -13.59 -41.90 12.37
N LEU A 35 -12.79 -41.80 13.45
CA LEU A 35 -13.28 -41.59 14.82
C LEU A 35 -13.54 -40.12 15.15
N LEU A 36 -12.72 -39.20 14.64
CA LEU A 36 -12.81 -37.76 14.95
C LEU A 36 -13.95 -37.05 14.21
N ILE A 37 -14.26 -37.43 12.97
CA ILE A 37 -15.35 -36.80 12.20
C ILE A 37 -16.75 -37.06 12.82
N PRO A 38 -17.14 -38.31 13.17
CA PRO A 38 -18.44 -38.54 13.79
C PRO A 38 -18.52 -38.01 15.21
N THR A 39 -17.41 -37.96 15.98
CA THR A 39 -17.40 -37.37 17.32
C THR A 39 -17.51 -35.84 17.27
N TYR A 40 -16.85 -35.19 16.31
CA TYR A 40 -17.02 -33.76 16.06
C TYR A 40 -18.45 -33.43 15.63
N ARG A 41 -19.06 -34.25 14.76
CA ARG A 41 -20.45 -34.04 14.33
C ARG A 41 -21.44 -34.32 15.46
N TYR A 42 -21.23 -35.34 16.29
CA TYR A 42 -22.03 -35.56 17.50
C TYR A 42 -21.86 -34.45 18.54
N LEU A 43 -20.68 -33.85 18.66
CA LEU A 43 -20.46 -32.70 19.54
C LEU A 43 -21.16 -31.44 19.02
N VAL A 44 -21.10 -31.16 17.72
CA VAL A 44 -21.79 -30.02 17.09
C VAL A 44 -23.31 -30.21 17.10
N ASP A 45 -23.81 -31.41 16.78
CA ASP A 45 -25.24 -31.72 16.80
C ASP A 45 -25.78 -31.80 18.25
N GLY A 46 -24.99 -32.31 19.19
CA GLY A 46 -25.29 -32.29 20.63
C GLY A 46 -25.32 -30.89 21.22
N PHE A 47 -24.43 -29.99 20.76
CA PHE A 47 -24.42 -28.59 21.15
C PHE A 47 -25.66 -27.85 20.61
N ASN A 48 -26.02 -28.10 19.34
CA ASN A 48 -27.22 -27.51 18.75
C ASN A 48 -28.52 -28.02 19.38
N PHE A 49 -28.58 -29.32 19.74
CA PHE A 49 -29.71 -29.90 20.47
C PHE A 49 -29.80 -29.39 21.91
N ALA A 50 -28.68 -29.24 22.61
CA ALA A 50 -28.66 -28.68 23.98
C ALA A 50 -29.07 -27.19 24.00
N VAL A 51 -28.71 -26.41 22.99
CA VAL A 51 -29.13 -25.01 22.85
C VAL A 51 -30.63 -24.89 22.55
N HIS A 52 -31.20 -25.80 21.74
CA HIS A 52 -32.63 -25.77 21.42
C HIS A 52 -33.51 -26.38 22.53
N ALA A 53 -33.08 -27.47 23.17
CA ALA A 53 -33.82 -28.12 24.25
C ALA A 53 -33.66 -27.37 25.60
N GLY A 54 -32.54 -26.68 25.82
CA GLY A 54 -32.27 -25.89 27.03
C GLY A 54 -33.13 -24.62 27.15
N SER A 55 -33.75 -24.17 26.06
CA SER A 55 -34.64 -22.99 26.05
C SER A 55 -35.90 -23.15 26.90
N ASN A 56 -36.30 -24.39 27.24
CA ASN A 56 -37.58 -24.66 27.91
C ASN A 56 -37.49 -25.30 29.31
N VAL A 57 -36.29 -25.58 29.86
CA VAL A 57 -36.19 -26.36 31.12
C VAL A 57 -35.38 -25.68 32.23
N PHE A 58 -34.38 -24.84 31.94
CA PHE A 58 -33.60 -24.16 33.00
C PHE A 58 -33.12 -22.76 32.59
N PRO A 59 -33.83 -21.68 32.99
CA PRO A 59 -33.49 -20.30 32.61
C PRO A 59 -32.09 -19.85 33.06
N ALA A 60 -31.54 -20.43 34.14
CA ALA A 60 -30.29 -19.99 34.74
C ALA A 60 -29.02 -20.37 33.95
N LEU A 61 -29.06 -21.39 33.09
CA LEU A 61 -27.91 -21.80 32.26
C LEU A 61 -27.90 -21.13 30.87
N SER A 62 -29.04 -20.61 30.41
CA SER A 62 -29.13 -19.86 29.15
C SER A 62 -28.30 -18.56 29.20
N ASN A 63 -28.20 -17.92 30.37
CA ASN A 63 -27.39 -16.71 30.57
C ASN A 63 -25.89 -16.96 30.46
N PHE A 64 -25.39 -18.16 30.74
CA PHE A 64 -23.94 -18.44 30.66
C PHE A 64 -23.47 -18.63 29.21
N PHE A 65 -24.32 -19.22 28.36
CA PHE A 65 -24.01 -19.44 26.94
C PHE A 65 -24.36 -18.22 26.07
N TYR A 66 -25.34 -17.41 26.46
CA TYR A 66 -25.61 -16.12 25.81
C TYR A 66 -24.45 -15.13 25.99
N VAL A 67 -23.71 -15.22 27.11
CA VAL A 67 -22.53 -14.38 27.39
C VAL A 67 -21.26 -14.85 26.65
N MET A 68 -21.24 -16.06 26.08
CA MET A 68 -20.10 -16.57 25.30
C MET A 68 -20.36 -16.68 23.79
N GLY A 69 -21.62 -16.61 23.33
CA GLY A 69 -21.99 -16.73 21.92
C GLY A 69 -22.25 -15.42 21.20
N ASP A 70 -22.43 -14.33 21.94
CA ASP A 70 -22.69 -13.00 21.39
C ASP A 70 -21.72 -12.03 22.07
N PRO A 71 -20.73 -11.45 21.36
CA PRO A 71 -20.15 -10.23 21.87
C PRO A 71 -21.31 -9.24 21.85
N LYS A 72 -21.97 -9.04 23.01
CA LYS A 72 -22.89 -7.93 23.20
C LYS A 72 -22.23 -6.74 22.50
N LYS A 73 -22.84 -6.29 21.40
CA LYS A 73 -22.61 -4.94 20.90
C LYS A 73 -22.82 -4.09 22.13
N ASP A 74 -21.70 -3.56 22.60
CA ASP A 74 -21.73 -2.60 23.67
C ASP A 74 -22.43 -1.39 23.06
N ASP A 75 -23.76 -1.32 23.19
CA ASP A 75 -24.55 -0.17 22.79
C ASP A 75 -24.21 1.07 23.64
N THR A 76 -23.20 0.97 24.52
CA THR A 76 -22.53 2.11 25.17
C THR A 76 -21.16 2.46 24.56
N ALA A 77 -20.67 1.73 23.54
CA ALA A 77 -19.48 2.10 22.78
C ALA A 77 -19.67 3.38 21.93
N GLU A 78 -20.91 3.81 21.70
CA GLU A 78 -21.25 5.03 20.94
C GLU A 78 -20.96 6.34 21.71
N THR A 79 -20.52 6.28 22.96
CA THR A 79 -20.18 7.49 23.75
C THR A 79 -18.76 7.53 24.30
N LYS A 80 -17.85 6.67 23.81
CA LYS A 80 -16.42 6.97 23.97
C LYS A 80 -16.03 7.91 22.83
N PRO A 81 -15.65 9.18 23.09
CA PRO A 81 -15.16 10.05 22.04
C PRO A 81 -14.03 9.30 21.34
N ARG A 82 -14.16 9.09 20.03
CA ARG A 82 -13.07 8.50 19.24
C ARG A 82 -11.84 9.36 19.54
N PRO A 83 -10.69 8.77 19.93
CA PRO A 83 -9.50 9.54 20.19
C PRO A 83 -9.23 10.47 19.00
N PRO A 84 -8.75 11.71 19.23
CA PRO A 84 -8.57 12.67 18.16
C PRO A 84 -7.69 12.05 17.08
N PHE A 85 -8.16 12.11 15.83
CA PHE A 85 -7.42 11.56 14.71
C PHE A 85 -6.02 12.19 14.63
N PRO A 86 -4.95 11.39 14.44
CA PRO A 86 -3.58 11.86 14.55
C PRO A 86 -3.10 12.60 13.28
N TYR A 87 -3.85 13.60 12.81
CA TYR A 87 -3.52 14.31 11.58
C TYR A 87 -2.13 14.95 11.62
N PRO A 88 -1.31 14.79 10.57
CA PRO A 88 -0.13 15.61 10.41
C PRO A 88 -0.54 17.08 10.23
N ALA A 89 0.31 17.99 10.71
CA ALA A 89 0.14 19.43 10.53
C ALA A 89 0.47 19.90 9.10
N VAL A 90 1.18 19.05 8.34
CA VAL A 90 1.63 19.30 6.96
C VAL A 90 1.32 18.09 6.09
N LEU A 91 1.19 18.30 4.79
CA LEU A 91 0.97 17.23 3.82
C LEU A 91 2.28 16.86 3.11
N PRO A 92 2.37 15.64 2.54
CA PRO A 92 3.48 15.30 1.65
C PRO A 92 3.55 16.26 0.45
N VAL A 93 4.76 16.72 0.12
CA VAL A 93 5.01 17.71 -0.94
C VAL A 93 6.08 17.22 -1.90
N ALA A 94 5.86 17.33 -3.21
CA ALA A 94 6.90 17.06 -4.20
C ALA A 94 7.93 18.21 -4.24
N GLY A 95 9.20 17.87 -4.44
CA GLY A 95 10.32 18.82 -4.44
C GLY A 95 11.48 18.30 -5.28
N THR A 96 12.62 18.99 -5.23
CA THR A 96 13.82 18.59 -5.97
C THR A 96 15.03 18.39 -5.06
N ILE A 97 15.85 17.38 -5.35
CA ILE A 97 17.17 17.19 -4.75
C ILE A 97 18.17 18.05 -5.53
N THR A 98 18.99 18.83 -4.83
CA THR A 98 20.08 19.57 -5.48
C THR A 98 21.32 18.70 -5.54
N TYR A 99 21.81 18.44 -6.75
CA TYR A 99 23.05 17.71 -6.98
C TYR A 99 24.12 18.64 -7.58
N THR A 100 25.36 18.50 -7.15
CA THR A 100 26.49 19.24 -7.75
C THR A 100 27.29 18.28 -8.62
N VAL A 101 27.40 18.61 -9.91
CA VAL A 101 28.10 17.80 -10.91
C VAL A 101 29.57 17.65 -10.52
N ALA A 102 30.04 16.40 -10.48
CA ALA A 102 31.43 16.04 -10.28
C ALA A 102 32.17 15.86 -11.62
N GLU A 103 33.49 15.74 -11.56
CA GLU A 103 34.29 15.42 -12.74
C GLU A 103 33.97 14.02 -13.26
N GLY A 104 33.71 13.91 -14.57
CA GLY A 104 33.35 12.65 -15.22
C GLY A 104 31.87 12.29 -15.18
N ASP A 105 31.02 13.12 -14.56
CA ASP A 105 29.58 12.89 -14.55
C ASP A 105 28.91 13.09 -15.92
N SER A 106 27.90 12.27 -16.16
CA SER A 106 26.95 12.39 -17.27
C SER A 106 25.53 12.46 -16.70
N CYS A 107 24.58 13.02 -17.45
CA CYS A 107 23.17 12.99 -17.00
C CYS A 107 22.70 11.56 -16.70
N ASN A 108 23.09 10.59 -17.52
CA ASN A 108 22.75 9.19 -17.28
C ASN A 108 23.31 8.69 -15.94
N SER A 109 24.61 8.87 -15.67
CA SER A 109 25.20 8.42 -14.42
C SER A 109 24.59 9.13 -13.21
N VAL A 110 24.34 10.43 -13.30
CA VAL A 110 23.69 11.19 -12.22
C VAL A 110 22.28 10.66 -11.96
N LEU A 111 21.45 10.47 -13.00
CA LEU A 111 20.10 9.95 -12.82
C LEU A 111 20.09 8.51 -12.27
N THR A 112 20.93 7.63 -12.83
CA THR A 112 21.02 6.24 -12.35
C THR A 112 21.45 6.17 -10.90
N TYR A 113 22.52 6.87 -10.50
CA TYR A 113 23.08 6.72 -9.16
C TYR A 113 22.47 7.63 -8.10
N GLN A 114 21.99 8.82 -8.46
CA GLN A 114 21.40 9.77 -7.50
C GLN A 114 19.89 9.62 -7.39
N MET A 115 19.22 9.28 -8.49
CA MET A 115 17.76 9.19 -8.55
C MET A 115 17.23 7.75 -8.62
N ASN A 116 18.12 6.75 -8.60
CA ASN A 116 17.82 5.32 -8.76
C ASN A 116 17.05 5.03 -10.07
N MET A 117 17.44 5.70 -11.14
CA MET A 117 16.81 5.57 -12.45
C MET A 117 17.65 4.65 -13.35
N ASN A 118 17.51 3.34 -13.16
CA ASN A 118 18.38 2.36 -13.82
C ASN A 118 18.19 2.33 -15.35
N GLN A 119 17.02 2.73 -15.82
CA GLN A 119 16.73 2.82 -17.25
C GLN A 119 17.04 4.19 -17.88
N ALA A 120 17.64 5.12 -17.13
CA ALA A 120 17.91 6.47 -17.62
C ALA A 120 18.65 6.48 -18.96
N GLY A 121 19.64 5.60 -19.16
CA GLY A 121 20.45 5.57 -20.38
C GLY A 121 19.75 4.97 -21.60
N THR A 122 18.74 4.13 -21.39
CA THR A 122 17.89 3.58 -22.47
C THR A 122 16.78 4.56 -22.86
N ILE A 123 16.38 5.39 -21.90
CA ILE A 123 15.27 6.33 -22.02
C ILE A 123 15.76 7.66 -22.58
N PHE A 124 16.81 8.24 -21.98
CA PHE A 124 17.40 9.53 -22.34
C PHE A 124 18.68 9.31 -23.14
N SER A 125 18.52 8.89 -24.38
CA SER A 125 19.61 8.60 -25.30
C SER A 125 19.59 9.54 -26.49
N ASP A 126 20.74 9.72 -27.15
CA ASP A 126 20.86 10.51 -28.38
C ASP A 126 20.01 9.95 -29.54
N SER A 127 19.65 8.67 -29.47
CA SER A 127 18.70 8.03 -30.39
C SER A 127 17.24 8.46 -30.15
N LYS A 128 16.93 9.14 -29.05
CA LYS A 128 15.60 9.63 -28.65
C LYS A 128 15.66 11.12 -28.22
N PRO A 129 16.02 12.03 -29.14
CA PRO A 129 16.32 13.43 -28.80
C PRO A 129 15.18 14.18 -28.11
N GLU A 130 13.93 13.80 -28.36
CA GLU A 130 12.75 14.36 -27.72
C GLU A 130 12.74 14.14 -26.20
N THR A 131 13.19 12.95 -25.75
CA THR A 131 13.24 12.60 -24.32
C THR A 131 14.34 13.37 -23.61
N VAL A 132 15.47 13.59 -24.28
CA VAL A 132 16.59 14.40 -23.77
C VAL A 132 16.18 15.88 -23.67
N ALA A 133 15.43 16.41 -24.64
CA ALA A 133 14.91 17.77 -24.56
C ALA A 133 13.96 17.98 -23.37
N ILE A 134 13.11 16.99 -23.08
CA ILE A 134 12.22 16.98 -21.91
C ILE A 134 13.05 16.96 -20.62
N LEU A 135 14.05 16.08 -20.55
CA LEU A 135 14.95 15.98 -19.41
C LEU A 135 15.68 17.30 -19.16
N ASN A 136 16.26 17.90 -20.20
CA ASN A 136 16.96 19.19 -20.12
C ASN A 136 16.07 20.29 -19.53
N LYS A 137 14.80 20.32 -19.95
CA LYS A 137 13.80 21.26 -19.41
C LYS A 137 13.48 20.98 -17.94
N ALA A 138 13.38 19.70 -17.55
CA ALA A 138 13.05 19.31 -16.18
C ALA A 138 14.19 19.63 -15.19
N ILE A 139 15.44 19.34 -15.56
CA ILE A 139 16.62 19.62 -14.73
C ILE A 139 17.11 21.08 -14.83
N GLY A 140 16.66 21.80 -15.88
CA GLY A 140 17.04 23.18 -16.15
C GLY A 140 18.46 23.35 -16.71
N GLN A 141 19.07 22.30 -17.26
CA GLN A 141 20.43 22.27 -17.78
C GLN A 141 20.51 21.40 -19.04
N ASP A 142 21.51 21.67 -19.88
CA ASP A 142 21.78 20.87 -21.08
C ASP A 142 22.65 19.65 -20.72
N CYS A 143 22.07 18.46 -20.83
CA CYS A 143 22.73 17.20 -20.48
C CYS A 143 24.03 16.93 -21.24
N HIS A 144 24.19 17.48 -22.45
CA HIS A 144 25.41 17.32 -23.24
C HIS A 144 26.53 18.28 -22.84
N LYS A 145 26.23 19.26 -21.98
CA LYS A 145 27.16 20.33 -21.59
C LYS A 145 27.35 20.42 -20.07
N LEU A 146 27.12 19.32 -19.35
CA LEU A 146 27.41 19.26 -17.93
C LEU A 146 28.90 19.57 -17.68
N GLN A 147 29.15 20.46 -16.73
CA GLN A 147 30.47 20.82 -16.27
C GLN A 147 30.57 20.60 -14.75
N PRO A 148 31.75 20.23 -14.23
CA PRO A 148 31.95 20.11 -12.79
C PRO A 148 31.58 21.42 -12.07
N GLY A 149 30.91 21.30 -10.93
CA GLY A 149 30.43 22.43 -10.13
C GLY A 149 29.06 22.99 -10.53
N MET A 150 28.48 22.57 -11.67
CA MET A 150 27.10 22.92 -12.01
C MET A 150 26.11 22.29 -11.02
N LYS A 151 25.01 23.00 -10.74
CA LYS A 151 23.94 22.50 -9.86
C LYS A 151 22.76 22.01 -10.68
N LEU A 152 22.39 20.76 -10.48
CA LEU A 152 21.22 20.12 -11.07
C LEU A 152 20.08 20.06 -10.06
N ARG A 153 18.85 20.28 -10.53
CA ARG A 153 17.63 20.08 -9.75
C ARG A 153 16.98 18.78 -10.20
N LEU A 154 17.06 17.76 -9.35
CA LEU A 154 16.59 16.42 -9.66
C LEU A 154 15.25 16.18 -8.96
N ALA A 155 14.16 16.06 -9.72
CA ALA A 155 12.85 15.70 -9.16
C ALA A 155 12.72 14.17 -9.12
N PRO A 156 12.15 13.57 -8.05
CA PRO A 156 11.88 12.15 -8.01
C PRO A 156 10.87 11.78 -9.09
N GLN A 157 11.09 10.61 -9.67
CA GLN A 157 10.16 10.02 -10.61
C GLN A 157 9.18 9.16 -9.86
N TYR A 158 7.91 9.25 -10.27
CA TYR A 158 6.85 8.37 -9.78
C TYR A 158 6.81 8.15 -8.27
N PRO A 159 6.92 9.20 -7.44
CA PRO A 159 6.86 8.95 -6.03
C PRO A 159 5.49 8.36 -5.67
N LEU A 160 5.51 7.36 -4.82
CA LEU A 160 4.34 6.99 -4.06
C LEU A 160 4.13 8.05 -2.99
N VAL A 161 2.91 8.13 -2.46
CA VAL A 161 2.60 8.93 -1.28
C VAL A 161 2.03 8.04 -0.20
N ALA A 162 2.46 8.26 1.04
CA ALA A 162 1.94 7.59 2.24
C ALA A 162 1.18 8.58 3.12
N LEU A 163 -0.07 8.24 3.45
CA LEU A 163 -0.95 9.07 4.26
C LEU A 163 -1.92 8.25 5.12
N GLY A 164 -2.31 8.82 6.26
CA GLY A 164 -3.43 8.38 7.07
C GLY A 164 -4.52 9.45 7.09
N GLY A 165 -5.78 9.02 7.15
CA GLY A 165 -6.89 9.97 7.15
C GLY A 165 -8.25 9.35 7.43
N VAL A 166 -9.27 10.21 7.48
CA VAL A 166 -10.66 9.84 7.74
C VAL A 166 -11.45 9.91 6.46
N VAL A 167 -12.20 8.86 6.15
CA VAL A 167 -13.13 8.84 5.02
C VAL A 167 -14.26 9.83 5.27
N LYS A 168 -14.47 10.76 4.35
CA LYS A 168 -15.56 11.75 4.37
C LYS A 168 -16.68 11.45 3.40
N LYS A 169 -16.37 10.68 2.36
CA LYS A 169 -17.32 10.30 1.32
C LYS A 169 -16.84 9.04 0.63
N VAL A 170 -17.77 8.15 0.30
CA VAL A 170 -17.55 6.95 -0.52
C VAL A 170 -18.41 7.06 -1.77
N GLU A 171 -17.80 6.94 -2.94
CA GLU A 171 -18.50 6.93 -4.23
C GLU A 171 -18.10 5.67 -5.01
N LEU A 172 -19.08 4.91 -5.53
CA LEU A 172 -18.80 3.81 -6.45
C LEU A 172 -18.27 4.37 -7.77
N ALA A 173 -17.18 3.81 -8.28
CA ALA A 173 -16.49 4.33 -9.45
C ALA A 173 -16.06 3.19 -10.38
N ALA A 174 -16.65 3.14 -11.58
CA ALA A 174 -16.43 2.04 -12.53
C ALA A 174 -15.04 2.02 -13.20
N THR A 175 -14.29 3.13 -13.23
CA THR A 175 -12.92 3.16 -13.79
C THR A 175 -12.03 4.27 -13.20
N PRO A 176 -10.70 4.11 -13.20
CA PRO A 176 -9.75 5.15 -12.76
C PRO A 176 -9.55 6.32 -13.76
N GLN A 177 -10.39 6.46 -14.80
CA GLN A 177 -10.18 7.48 -15.84
C GLN A 177 -10.85 8.81 -15.48
N GLU A 178 -10.39 9.46 -14.42
CA GLU A 178 -10.66 10.88 -14.22
C GLU A 178 -9.34 11.64 -14.08
N LYS A 179 -8.93 12.23 -15.21
CA LYS A 179 -7.81 13.15 -15.29
C LYS A 179 -8.18 14.37 -14.44
N ALA A 180 -7.59 14.49 -13.25
CA ALA A 180 -7.78 15.64 -12.38
C ALA A 180 -7.18 16.90 -13.03
N VAL A 181 -7.95 17.52 -13.94
CA VAL A 181 -7.87 18.94 -14.22
C VAL A 181 -8.76 19.60 -13.18
N PRO A 182 -8.27 20.53 -12.33
CA PRO A 182 -9.10 21.21 -11.35
C PRO A 182 -10.12 22.05 -12.10
N THR A 183 -11.32 21.53 -12.25
CA THR A 183 -12.48 22.30 -12.71
C THR A 183 -13.27 22.61 -11.45
N PRO A 184 -13.55 23.89 -11.12
CA PRO A 184 -14.37 24.21 -9.97
C PRO A 184 -15.73 23.52 -10.16
N THR A 185 -16.09 22.62 -9.24
CA THR A 185 -17.36 21.90 -9.29
C THR A 185 -18.50 22.93 -9.28
N PRO A 186 -19.34 23.02 -10.32
CA PRO A 186 -20.53 23.83 -10.24
C PRO A 186 -21.44 23.21 -9.17
N LEU A 187 -21.93 24.05 -8.25
CA LEU A 187 -22.95 23.67 -7.27
C LEU A 187 -24.20 23.22 -8.04
N ILE A 188 -24.39 21.91 -8.19
CA ILE A 188 -25.65 21.34 -8.69
C ILE A 188 -26.57 21.19 -7.48
N THR A 189 -27.59 22.04 -7.42
CA THR A 189 -28.70 21.90 -6.47
C THR A 189 -29.53 20.68 -6.88
N ILE A 190 -29.49 19.61 -6.09
CA ILE A 190 -30.37 18.44 -6.28
C ILE A 190 -31.80 18.86 -5.92
N PRO A 191 -32.81 18.62 -6.79
CA PRO A 191 -34.19 18.92 -6.45
C PRO A 191 -34.65 18.04 -5.28
N LYS A 192 -35.12 18.67 -4.19
CA LYS A 192 -35.87 17.98 -3.13
C LYS A 192 -37.15 17.41 -3.75
N GLY A 193 -37.18 16.11 -4.03
CA GLY A 193 -38.38 15.48 -4.59
C GLY A 193 -38.25 14.03 -5.05
N ALA A 194 -37.18 13.30 -4.73
CA ALA A 194 -37.15 11.85 -4.90
C ALA A 194 -37.50 11.22 -3.54
N THR A 195 -38.72 10.73 -3.46
CA THR A 195 -39.33 10.04 -2.33
C THR A 195 -38.47 8.87 -1.85
N ALA A 196 -38.16 8.87 -0.56
CA ALA A 196 -37.74 7.69 0.17
C ALA A 196 -38.84 6.62 0.05
N SER A 197 -38.50 5.49 -0.55
CA SER A 197 -39.13 4.22 -0.21
C SER A 197 -38.31 3.62 0.91
N ASP A 198 -38.90 3.59 2.09
CA ASP A 198 -38.43 2.85 3.26
C ASP A 198 -38.31 1.35 2.89
N ASP A 199 -37.27 0.68 3.41
CA ASP A 199 -36.91 -0.75 3.24
C ASP A 199 -35.88 -1.13 2.14
N GLU A 200 -34.82 -0.34 1.95
CA GLU A 200 -33.53 -0.91 1.54
C GLU A 200 -32.61 -0.90 2.78
N GLU A 201 -32.27 -2.09 3.30
CA GLU A 201 -31.03 -2.24 4.10
C GLU A 201 -29.94 -1.52 3.30
N GLU A 202 -29.44 -0.40 3.83
CA GLU A 202 -28.50 0.48 3.14
C GLU A 202 -27.28 -0.37 2.76
N LYS A 203 -27.29 -0.88 1.53
CA LYS A 203 -26.32 -1.87 1.08
C LYS A 203 -24.99 -1.14 1.08
N LYS A 204 -24.15 -1.48 2.05
CA LYS A 204 -22.84 -0.86 2.21
C LYS A 204 -22.12 -0.90 0.86
N PRO A 205 -21.51 0.21 0.43
CA PRO A 205 -20.92 0.32 -0.90
C PRO A 205 -19.86 -0.77 -1.07
N ASP A 206 -20.03 -1.59 -2.12
CA ASP A 206 -19.09 -2.65 -2.48
C ASP A 206 -17.99 -2.06 -3.37
N CYS A 207 -16.77 -1.99 -2.81
CA CYS A 207 -15.61 -1.43 -3.49
C CYS A 207 -14.85 -2.44 -4.35
N ALA A 208 -15.38 -3.64 -4.58
CA ALA A 208 -14.75 -4.66 -5.42
C ALA A 208 -14.57 -4.18 -6.86
N GLU A 209 -15.55 -3.43 -7.41
CA GLU A 209 -15.49 -2.85 -8.75
C GLU A 209 -14.79 -1.47 -8.80
N GLY A 210 -14.40 -0.94 -7.65
CA GLY A 210 -13.71 0.35 -7.51
C GLY A 210 -14.54 1.40 -6.78
N CYS A 211 -13.88 2.10 -5.87
CA CYS A 211 -14.43 3.22 -5.11
C CYS A 211 -13.53 4.44 -5.22
N LYS A 212 -14.15 5.62 -5.25
CA LYS A 212 -13.52 6.92 -5.07
C LYS A 212 -13.85 7.41 -3.66
N LEU A 213 -12.82 7.49 -2.82
CA LEU A 213 -12.92 7.93 -1.44
C LEU A 213 -12.44 9.37 -1.33
N THR A 214 -13.22 10.23 -0.69
CA THR A 214 -12.71 11.53 -0.23
C THR A 214 -12.17 11.36 1.18
N VAL A 215 -10.86 11.52 1.37
CA VAL A 215 -10.18 11.28 2.65
C VAL A 215 -9.64 12.59 3.20
N GLN A 216 -10.06 12.98 4.40
CA GLN A 216 -9.44 14.09 5.12
C GLN A 216 -8.12 13.61 5.72
N VAL A 217 -7.01 14.27 5.39
CA VAL A 217 -5.63 13.89 5.75
C VAL A 217 -4.92 14.95 6.59
N GLY A 218 -5.58 16.06 6.90
CA GLY A 218 -5.04 17.13 7.73
C GLY A 218 -6.07 17.66 8.70
N LYS A 219 -5.62 18.52 9.63
CA LYS A 219 -6.50 19.14 10.63
C LYS A 219 -7.55 20.05 10.02
N GLN A 220 -7.28 20.64 8.85
CA GLN A 220 -8.23 21.52 8.18
C GLN A 220 -9.23 20.69 7.38
N SER A 221 -10.50 21.09 7.34
CA SER A 221 -11.54 20.38 6.58
C SER A 221 -11.25 20.34 5.07
N GLN A 222 -10.50 21.31 4.54
CA GLN A 222 -10.05 21.33 3.15
C GLN A 222 -8.81 20.48 2.84
N ASP A 223 -8.18 19.86 3.85
CA ASP A 223 -7.05 18.95 3.64
C ASP A 223 -7.57 17.58 3.20
N THR A 224 -8.22 17.53 2.05
CA THR A 224 -8.77 16.32 1.48
C THR A 224 -7.93 15.82 0.31
N VAL A 225 -7.85 14.50 0.17
CA VAL A 225 -7.33 13.80 -1.00
C VAL A 225 -8.38 12.87 -1.53
N THR A 226 -8.33 12.59 -2.83
CA THR A 226 -9.23 11.63 -3.45
C THR A 226 -8.46 10.34 -3.64
N VAL A 227 -8.94 9.22 -3.12
CA VAL A 227 -8.29 7.92 -3.24
C VAL A 227 -9.16 7.01 -4.09
N PHE A 228 -8.59 6.49 -5.17
CA PHE A 228 -9.23 5.44 -5.96
C PHE A 228 -8.70 4.08 -5.50
N VAL A 229 -9.59 3.18 -5.10
CA VAL A 229 -9.23 1.87 -4.55
C VAL A 229 -10.17 0.78 -5.07
N TYR A 230 -9.59 -0.39 -5.37
CA TYR A 230 -10.32 -1.65 -5.46
C TYR A 230 -10.13 -2.37 -4.12
N SER A 231 -11.23 -2.66 -3.44
CA SER A 231 -11.20 -3.16 -2.08
C SER A 231 -12.28 -4.20 -1.84
N SER A 232 -11.92 -5.31 -1.19
CA SER A 232 -12.91 -6.28 -0.68
C SER A 232 -13.39 -5.95 0.73
N LEU A 233 -12.82 -4.90 1.34
CA LEU A 233 -13.25 -4.39 2.63
C LEU A 233 -14.44 -3.46 2.47
N THR A 234 -15.36 -3.55 3.42
CA THR A 234 -16.42 -2.56 3.59
C THR A 234 -15.80 -1.24 4.06
N VAL A 235 -15.96 -0.17 3.28
CA VAL A 235 -15.49 1.17 3.64
C VAL A 235 -16.67 2.05 3.99
N GLU A 236 -16.65 2.63 5.19
CA GLU A 236 -17.70 3.51 5.71
C GLU A 236 -17.19 4.95 5.88
N GLU A 237 -18.12 5.91 5.82
CA GLU A 237 -17.81 7.28 6.22
C GLU A 237 -17.42 7.32 7.70
N GLY A 238 -16.40 8.12 8.01
CA GLY A 238 -15.82 8.18 9.35
C GLY A 238 -14.75 7.13 9.62
N ALA A 239 -14.60 6.08 8.80
CA ALA A 239 -13.53 5.09 8.95
C ALA A 239 -12.14 5.73 8.85
N TRP A 240 -11.18 5.24 9.64
CA TRP A 240 -9.78 5.64 9.51
C TRP A 240 -9.09 4.73 8.50
N VAL A 241 -8.35 5.32 7.55
CA VAL A 241 -7.68 4.58 6.49
C VAL A 241 -6.20 4.92 6.41
N TRP A 242 -5.41 3.93 6.03
CA TRP A 242 -4.01 4.06 5.66
C TRP A 242 -3.84 3.76 4.19
N VAL A 243 -3.19 4.66 3.47
CA VAL A 243 -3.06 4.58 2.02
C VAL A 243 -1.61 4.80 1.62
N GLN A 244 -1.10 3.89 0.79
CA GLN A 244 0.02 4.19 -0.10
C GLN A 244 -0.53 4.21 -1.52
N GLY A 245 -0.27 5.27 -2.27
CA GLY A 245 -0.83 5.43 -3.61
C GLY A 245 0.09 6.18 -4.55
N GLN A 246 -0.23 6.12 -5.84
CA GLN A 246 0.51 6.86 -6.85
C GLN A 246 0.29 8.36 -6.67
N PHE A 247 1.38 9.12 -6.53
CA PHE A 247 1.30 10.58 -6.50
C PHE A 247 0.98 11.14 -7.89
N VAL A 248 0.52 12.40 -7.94
CA VAL A 248 0.22 13.06 -9.22
C VAL A 248 1.46 13.22 -10.09
N ARG A 249 1.25 13.07 -11.40
CA ARG A 249 2.27 13.01 -12.43
C ARG A 249 2.06 14.10 -13.47
N GLN A 250 3.14 14.69 -13.96
CA GLN A 250 3.07 15.56 -15.14
C GLN A 250 3.11 14.70 -16.41
N THR A 251 1.98 14.42 -17.05
CA THR A 251 1.97 13.69 -18.33
C THR A 251 2.78 14.46 -19.37
N VAL A 252 3.77 13.80 -19.96
CA VAL A 252 4.55 14.36 -21.06
C VAL A 252 4.07 13.74 -22.37
N LYS A 253 3.77 14.61 -23.35
CA LYS A 253 3.30 14.17 -24.67
C LYS A 253 4.35 13.24 -25.30
N ASN A 254 3.89 12.10 -25.84
CA ASN A 254 4.72 11.04 -26.43
C ASN A 254 5.69 10.36 -25.45
N PHE A 255 5.54 10.61 -24.15
CA PHE A 255 6.42 10.06 -23.12
C PHE A 255 5.62 9.72 -21.84
N PRO A 256 4.60 8.84 -21.96
CA PRO A 256 3.71 8.52 -20.85
C PRO A 256 4.44 7.80 -19.72
N ASN A 257 5.48 7.03 -20.05
CA ASN A 257 6.16 6.10 -19.14
C ASN A 257 7.30 6.70 -18.33
N TYR A 258 7.44 8.03 -18.22
CA TYR A 258 8.45 8.61 -17.33
C TYR A 258 8.15 10.04 -16.79
N PRO A 259 6.92 10.39 -16.32
CA PRO A 259 6.64 11.67 -15.70
C PRO A 259 7.39 11.90 -14.39
N TYR A 260 7.98 13.08 -14.27
CA TYR A 260 8.46 13.63 -13.01
C TYR A 260 7.31 14.08 -12.12
N ALA A 261 7.52 14.02 -10.80
CA ALA A 261 6.66 14.75 -9.87
C ALA A 261 6.84 16.25 -10.13
N GLN A 262 5.73 16.98 -10.26
CA GLN A 262 5.78 18.43 -10.40
C GLN A 262 6.21 19.06 -9.06
N PRO A 263 7.35 19.76 -8.99
CA PRO A 263 7.82 20.34 -7.74
C PRO A 263 6.82 21.37 -7.19
N GLY A 264 6.66 21.40 -5.87
CA GLY A 264 5.73 22.28 -5.16
C GLY A 264 4.28 21.78 -5.11
N VAL A 265 3.96 20.66 -5.76
CA VAL A 265 2.62 20.07 -5.70
C VAL A 265 2.47 19.24 -4.43
N THR A 266 1.33 19.39 -3.75
CA THR A 266 0.94 18.59 -2.58
C THR A 266 -0.07 17.52 -2.97
N ALA A 267 -0.30 16.51 -2.13
CA ALA A 267 -1.33 15.49 -2.38
C ALA A 267 -2.77 16.05 -2.42
N ARG A 268 -2.98 17.26 -1.91
CA ARG A 268 -4.31 17.86 -1.73
C ARG A 268 -5.08 17.90 -3.04
N ASN A 269 -6.34 17.47 -3.01
CA ASN A 269 -7.28 17.45 -4.14
C ASN A 269 -6.86 16.60 -5.35
N TYR A 270 -5.81 15.79 -5.24
CA TYR A 270 -5.43 14.86 -6.29
C TYR A 270 -6.08 13.50 -6.11
N LEU A 271 -6.29 12.83 -7.25
CA LEU A 271 -6.67 11.43 -7.33
C LEU A 271 -5.42 10.57 -7.16
N LEU A 272 -5.37 9.82 -6.06
CA LEU A 272 -4.33 8.85 -5.74
C LEU A 272 -4.85 7.47 -6.06
N GLN A 273 -4.16 6.74 -6.93
CA GLN A 273 -4.48 5.34 -7.15
C GLN A 273 -3.83 4.52 -6.03
N ALA A 274 -4.65 3.96 -5.14
CA ALA A 274 -4.17 3.19 -4.00
C ALA A 274 -3.50 1.89 -4.48
N CYS A 275 -2.41 1.56 -3.81
CA CYS A 275 -1.73 0.29 -3.98
C CYS A 275 -1.35 -0.43 -2.69
N TYR A 276 -1.68 0.21 -1.58
CA TYR A 276 -1.76 -0.33 -0.25
C TYR A 276 -2.97 0.34 0.39
N PHE A 277 -3.83 -0.45 1.03
CA PHE A 277 -5.02 0.07 1.65
C PHE A 277 -5.35 -0.72 2.92
N GLN A 278 -5.64 -0.01 4.00
CA GLN A 278 -6.03 -0.58 5.27
C GLN A 278 -7.11 0.29 5.89
N VAL A 279 -8.13 -0.34 6.46
CA VAL A 279 -9.31 0.31 7.04
C VAL A 279 -9.45 -0.15 8.48
N ASP A 280 -9.51 0.77 9.44
CA ASP A 280 -9.70 0.48 10.88
C ASP A 280 -8.87 -0.74 11.36
N ASP A 281 -7.57 -0.68 11.05
CA ASP A 281 -6.55 -1.70 11.34
C ASP A 281 -6.60 -3.02 10.53
N GLN A 282 -7.58 -3.21 9.65
CA GLN A 282 -7.65 -4.35 8.73
C GLN A 282 -6.96 -4.04 7.39
N LEU A 283 -5.86 -4.74 7.09
CA LEU A 283 -5.19 -4.66 5.80
C LEU A 283 -6.03 -5.34 4.71
N ASP A 284 -6.22 -4.65 3.59
CA ASP A 284 -6.87 -5.22 2.42
C ASP A 284 -5.90 -6.13 1.65
N PRO A 285 -6.18 -7.44 1.51
CA PRO A 285 -5.33 -8.36 0.75
C PRO A 285 -5.47 -8.22 -0.77
N ASP A 286 -6.58 -7.66 -1.26
CA ASP A 286 -6.97 -7.61 -2.67
C ASP A 286 -6.66 -6.26 -3.33
N VAL A 287 -6.16 -5.29 -2.54
CA VAL A 287 -5.66 -4.03 -3.08
C VAL A 287 -4.60 -4.29 -4.16
N ARG A 288 -4.74 -3.62 -5.30
CA ARG A 288 -3.80 -3.69 -6.42
C ARG A 288 -2.39 -3.37 -5.93
N ARG A 289 -1.39 -4.21 -6.21
CA ARG A 289 -0.01 -3.94 -5.74
C ARG A 289 0.60 -2.73 -6.42
N CYS A 290 1.56 -2.07 -5.75
CA CYS A 290 2.19 -0.85 -6.29
C CYS A 290 2.91 -1.11 -7.62
N ARG A 291 3.54 -2.29 -7.77
CA ARG A 291 4.16 -2.72 -9.03
C ARG A 291 3.18 -2.87 -10.20
N SER A 292 1.89 -2.96 -9.91
CA SER A 292 0.86 -3.11 -10.92
C SER A 292 0.37 -1.73 -11.41
N LEU A 293 0.76 -0.63 -10.78
CA LEU A 293 0.26 0.70 -11.12
C LEU A 293 0.93 1.22 -12.38
N GLU A 294 0.17 1.55 -13.42
CA GLU A 294 0.76 1.99 -14.68
C GLU A 294 0.90 3.51 -14.81
N PRO A 295 1.88 3.93 -15.62
CA PRO A 295 3.18 3.27 -15.84
C PRO A 295 3.95 3.00 -14.55
N ASN A 296 4.64 1.86 -14.51
CA ASN A 296 5.46 1.41 -13.40
C ASN A 296 6.92 1.27 -13.85
N THR A 297 7.86 1.76 -13.04
CA THR A 297 9.30 1.49 -13.22
C THR A 297 9.90 0.80 -12.00
N ILE A 298 9.09 0.41 -11.01
CA ILE A 298 9.57 -0.15 -9.73
C ILE A 298 10.47 -1.37 -9.91
N GLU A 299 10.11 -2.27 -10.84
CA GLU A 299 10.91 -3.48 -11.07
C GLU A 299 12.22 -3.14 -11.77
N ASP A 300 12.18 -2.22 -12.73
CA ASP A 300 13.32 -1.80 -13.53
C ASP A 300 14.32 -0.96 -12.71
N ASP A 301 13.81 -0.04 -11.89
CA ASP A 301 14.56 0.86 -11.02
C ASP A 301 14.94 0.18 -9.68
N GLY A 302 14.40 -1.00 -9.39
CA GLY A 302 14.65 -1.77 -8.17
C GLY A 302 14.02 -1.15 -6.92
N GLY A 303 13.01 -0.28 -7.07
CA GLY A 303 12.34 0.40 -5.98
C GLY A 303 11.50 1.60 -6.40
N SER A 304 11.06 2.37 -5.41
CA SER A 304 10.30 3.61 -5.63
C SER A 304 10.64 4.66 -4.58
N TRP A 305 10.53 5.92 -5.00
CA TRP A 305 10.50 7.03 -4.06
C TRP A 305 9.16 7.06 -3.32
N LEU A 306 9.18 7.38 -2.03
CA LEU A 306 7.99 7.58 -1.21
C LEU A 306 8.02 8.98 -0.59
N LEU A 307 6.98 9.76 -0.87
CA LEU A 307 6.65 11.01 -0.19
C LEU A 307 5.84 10.69 1.06
N ALA A 308 6.31 11.13 2.22
CA ALA A 308 5.63 10.88 3.48
C ALA A 308 5.86 12.03 4.46
N VAL A 309 5.14 11.98 5.59
CA VAL A 309 5.32 12.91 6.70
C VAL A 309 5.56 12.10 7.98
N GLY A 310 6.56 12.47 8.78
CA GLY A 310 6.82 11.83 10.07
C GLY A 310 5.64 11.97 11.05
N GLY A 311 5.40 10.95 11.87
CA GLY A 311 4.37 10.99 12.92
C GLY A 311 3.23 10.00 12.74
N ALA A 312 2.33 10.00 13.72
CA ALA A 312 1.28 8.98 13.90
C ALA A 312 0.12 9.04 12.90
N GLY A 313 0.03 10.05 12.03
CA GLY A 313 -0.89 10.12 10.89
C GLY A 313 -0.20 9.95 9.53
N GLY A 314 1.08 9.59 9.55
CA GLY A 314 1.91 9.42 8.36
C GLY A 314 2.83 8.21 8.51
N LEU A 315 4.14 8.42 8.34
CA LEU A 315 5.14 7.37 8.14
C LEU A 315 5.21 6.33 9.28
N ASN A 316 4.83 6.69 10.51
CA ASN A 316 4.96 5.79 11.66
C ASN A 316 4.09 4.54 11.54
N HIS A 317 3.00 4.60 10.76
CA HIS A 317 2.14 3.45 10.47
C HIS A 317 2.92 2.28 9.85
N TRP A 318 3.77 2.57 8.88
CA TRP A 318 4.53 1.56 8.14
C TRP A 318 5.71 0.98 8.93
N LYS A 319 6.01 1.53 10.12
CA LYS A 319 7.07 1.04 11.03
C LYS A 319 8.44 0.85 10.35
N TYR A 320 8.74 1.65 9.33
CA TYR A 320 10.08 1.68 8.77
C TYR A 320 11.09 2.07 9.86
N PRO A 321 12.31 1.51 9.85
CA PRO A 321 13.33 1.80 10.85
C PRO A 321 13.97 3.19 10.63
N VAL A 322 13.13 4.22 10.52
CA VAL A 322 13.49 5.61 10.26
C VAL A 322 13.00 6.48 11.41
N LYS A 323 13.89 7.34 11.93
CA LYS A 323 13.55 8.30 12.99
C LYS A 323 13.39 9.68 12.39
N VAL A 324 12.16 10.01 11.98
CA VAL A 324 11.82 11.35 11.49
C VAL A 324 11.00 12.08 12.56
N PRO A 325 11.32 13.35 12.90
CA PRO A 325 10.47 14.16 13.77
C PRO A 325 9.05 14.28 13.21
N ASP A 326 8.07 14.32 14.09
CA ASP A 326 6.67 14.51 13.72
C ASP A 326 6.49 15.76 12.84
N ASN A 327 5.59 15.68 11.85
CA ASN A 327 5.28 16.75 10.91
C ASN A 327 6.44 17.17 10.00
N THR A 328 7.44 16.32 9.81
CA THR A 328 8.51 16.57 8.84
C THR A 328 8.19 15.88 7.52
N PRO A 329 7.97 16.61 6.40
CA PRO A 329 7.84 16.01 5.09
C PRO A 329 9.19 15.45 4.64
N VAL A 330 9.17 14.22 4.17
CA VAL A 330 10.37 13.48 3.76
C VAL A 330 10.14 12.77 2.43
N LEU A 331 11.24 12.57 1.72
CA LEU A 331 11.36 11.73 0.54
C LEU A 331 12.31 10.59 0.89
N LEU A 332 11.87 9.36 0.70
CA LEU A 332 12.66 8.18 1.06
C LEU A 332 12.59 7.11 -0.01
N TRP A 333 13.70 6.40 -0.21
CA TRP A 333 13.77 5.32 -1.18
C TRP A 333 13.31 4.00 -0.54
N LEU A 334 12.30 3.38 -1.14
CA LEU A 334 11.89 2.02 -0.82
C LEU A 334 12.47 1.09 -1.88
N SER A 335 13.23 0.10 -1.45
CA SER A 335 13.74 -0.95 -2.34
C SER A 335 12.65 -1.98 -2.63
N SER A 336 12.59 -2.45 -3.86
CA SER A 336 11.79 -3.62 -4.20
C SER A 336 12.47 -4.88 -3.67
N THR A 337 11.68 -5.76 -3.09
CA THR A 337 12.07 -7.14 -2.75
C THR A 337 11.81 -8.07 -3.94
N ASP A 338 12.30 -9.31 -3.86
CA ASP A 338 12.08 -10.34 -4.88
C ASP A 338 10.58 -10.70 -5.04
N ASP A 339 9.78 -10.55 -3.98
CA ASP A 339 8.33 -10.73 -4.01
C ASP A 339 7.55 -9.48 -4.45
N GLY A 340 8.27 -8.42 -4.85
CA GLY A 340 7.71 -7.18 -5.39
C GLY A 340 7.07 -6.27 -4.33
N LYS A 341 7.42 -6.46 -3.05
CA LYS A 341 7.05 -5.53 -1.97
C LYS A 341 8.05 -4.40 -1.91
N LEU A 342 7.60 -3.26 -1.39
CA LEU A 342 8.45 -2.10 -1.16
C LEU A 342 8.80 -2.02 0.32
N GLU A 343 10.10 -1.99 0.62
CA GLU A 343 10.60 -1.88 1.98
C GLU A 343 11.72 -0.83 2.09
N TYR A 344 11.80 -0.20 3.25
CA TYR A 344 12.94 0.65 3.56
C TYR A 344 14.08 -0.19 4.14
N LYS A 345 15.25 -0.14 3.49
CA LYS A 345 16.47 -0.81 3.97
C LYS A 345 17.40 0.19 4.67
N PRO A 346 18.07 -0.19 5.77
CA PRO A 346 19.11 0.65 6.36
C PRO A 346 20.15 1.05 5.32
N GLY A 347 20.45 2.36 5.23
CA GLY A 347 21.34 2.93 4.22
C GLY A 347 20.63 3.48 2.97
N ASN A 348 19.33 3.19 2.79
CA ASN A 348 18.55 3.86 1.75
C ASN A 348 18.50 5.38 2.00
N PRO A 349 18.54 6.21 0.94
CA PRO A 349 18.55 7.65 1.11
C PRO A 349 17.22 8.16 1.67
N ILE A 350 17.33 9.13 2.57
CA ILE A 350 16.22 9.92 3.11
C ILE A 350 16.58 11.39 2.92
N TYR A 351 15.59 12.18 2.48
CA TYR A 351 15.71 13.61 2.36
C TYR A 351 14.58 14.29 3.14
N ARG A 352 14.88 15.43 3.76
CA ARG A 352 13.90 16.32 4.38
C ARG A 352 13.53 17.43 3.41
N TYR A 353 12.25 17.75 3.35
CA TYR A 353 11.76 18.89 2.60
C TYR A 353 12.04 20.20 3.34
N GLU A 354 12.54 21.20 2.62
CA GLU A 354 12.75 22.57 3.09
C GLU A 354 11.78 23.53 2.39
N ASP A 355 11.46 24.65 3.04
CA ASP A 355 10.49 25.65 2.55
C ASP A 355 10.89 26.30 1.21
N ASN A 356 12.13 26.12 0.76
CA ASN A 356 12.62 26.56 -0.55
C ASN A 356 12.26 25.60 -1.70
N GLY A 357 11.47 24.55 -1.44
CA GLY A 357 11.05 23.57 -2.43
C GLY A 357 12.05 22.44 -2.68
N GLN A 358 13.06 22.31 -1.82
CA GLN A 358 14.15 21.36 -2.00
C GLN A 358 14.14 20.24 -0.97
N TYR A 359 14.66 19.10 -1.40
CA TYR A 359 14.98 17.97 -0.57
C TYR A 359 16.47 17.99 -0.22
N VAL A 360 16.79 18.06 1.07
CA VAL A 360 18.17 18.00 1.59
C VAL A 360 18.41 16.69 2.31
N PRO A 361 19.63 16.10 2.24
CA PRO A 361 19.91 14.83 2.90
C PRO A 361 19.58 14.89 4.39
N PHE A 362 18.80 13.91 4.85
CA PHE A 362 18.43 13.75 6.24
C PHE A 362 19.30 12.65 6.85
N LYS A 363 20.05 12.97 7.90
CA LYS A 363 21.02 12.07 8.54
C LYS A 363 20.44 11.37 9.76
#